data_AF-A0A1F8PY05-F1
#
_entry.id   AF-A0A1F8PY05-F1
#
_cell.length_a   1.000
_cell.length_b   1.000
_cell.length_c   1.000
_cell.angle_alpha   90.00
_cell.angle_beta   90.00
_cell.angle_gamma   90.00
#
_symmetry.space_group_name_H-M   'P 1'
#
loop_
_entity.id
_entity.type
_entity.pdbx_description
1 polymer ?
#
loop_
_entity_poly.entity_id
_entity_poly.type
_entity_poly.pdbx_seq_one_letter_code
_entity_poly.pdbx_strand_id
1 'polypeptide(L)'
;MPNIEDHLRKAMAEGKFDDLPGKGKPLHLNDDNPHADPEWEIAYHMLKDGGYSLPWIETMRAIEHDFESARKDLKLAWGWRQASISVSEPGAFAHGEWERALTLFKDRLATLNKRIRDYNLEVPNARFQRPVLDYEGEVEKVKAQES
;
A
#
# COMPACT_ATOMS: atom_id res chain seq x y z
N MET A 1 -16.68 27.99 -19.94
CA MET A 1 -15.65 28.26 -18.93
C MET A 1 -14.34 28.52 -19.67
N PRO A 2 -13.54 29.53 -19.30
CA PRO A 2 -12.24 29.72 -19.93
C PRO A 2 -11.37 28.48 -19.71
N ASN A 3 -10.83 27.94 -20.80
CA ASN A 3 -10.01 26.75 -20.80
C ASN A 3 -8.66 27.06 -20.11
N ILE A 4 -8.39 26.40 -18.99
CA ILE A 4 -7.17 26.61 -18.19
C ILE A 4 -5.91 26.31 -19.02
N GLU A 5 -6.01 25.33 -19.92
CA GLU A 5 -4.94 24.92 -20.85
C GLU A 5 -4.52 26.06 -21.80
N ASP A 6 -5.50 26.79 -22.35
CA ASP A 6 -5.22 27.89 -23.29
C ASP A 6 -4.54 29.07 -22.58
N HIS A 7 -4.90 29.31 -21.31
CA HIS A 7 -4.22 30.31 -20.49
C HIS A 7 -2.78 29.91 -20.13
N LEU A 8 -2.56 28.63 -19.80
CA LEU A 8 -1.23 28.08 -19.53
C LEU A 8 -0.32 28.21 -20.76
N ARG A 9 -0.79 27.77 -21.93
CA ARG A 9 -0.02 27.87 -23.19
C ARG A 9 0.32 29.31 -23.55
N LYS A 10 -0.63 30.23 -23.40
CA LYS A 10 -0.39 31.65 -23.64
C LYS A 10 0.66 32.21 -22.68
N ALA A 11 0.57 31.86 -21.39
CA ALA A 11 1.55 32.31 -20.39
C ALA A 11 2.95 31.71 -20.62
N MET A 12 3.05 30.46 -21.09
CA MET A 12 4.32 29.86 -21.52
C MET A 12 4.89 30.58 -22.74
N ALA A 13 4.08 30.87 -23.76
CA ALA A 13 4.51 31.58 -24.96
C ALA A 13 4.94 33.04 -24.67
N GLU A 14 4.32 33.68 -23.67
CA GLU A 14 4.67 35.00 -23.18
C GLU A 14 5.91 35.00 -22.26
N GLY A 15 6.54 33.84 -22.03
CA GLY A 15 7.74 33.73 -21.18
C GLY A 15 7.45 34.04 -19.70
N LYS A 16 6.20 34.00 -19.25
CA LYS A 16 5.82 34.31 -17.85
C LYS A 16 6.38 33.31 -16.84
N PHE A 17 6.86 32.16 -17.30
CA PHE A 17 7.54 31.15 -16.49
C PHE A 17 9.07 31.28 -16.51
N ASP A 18 9.63 32.21 -17.31
CA ASP A 18 11.07 32.27 -17.54
C ASP A 18 11.87 32.96 -16.45
N ASP A 19 11.24 33.80 -15.63
CA ASP A 19 11.88 34.50 -14.50
C ASP A 19 11.08 34.29 -13.21
N LEU A 20 10.63 33.04 -12.98
CA LEU A 20 9.94 32.73 -11.74
C LEU A 20 10.91 32.80 -10.55
N PRO A 21 10.45 33.37 -9.41
CA PRO A 21 11.23 33.35 -8.19
C PRO A 21 11.55 31.90 -7.82
N GLY A 22 12.85 31.59 -7.73
CA GLY A 22 13.33 30.23 -7.44
C GLY A 22 13.70 29.37 -8.66
N LYS A 23 13.55 29.88 -9.91
CA LYS A 23 13.99 29.15 -11.11
C LYS A 23 15.47 28.76 -11.01
N GLY A 24 15.76 27.47 -11.14
CA GLY A 24 17.12 26.91 -11.08
C GLY A 24 17.72 26.81 -9.67
N LYS A 25 17.01 27.24 -8.61
CA LYS A 25 17.44 27.04 -7.22
C LYS A 25 16.90 25.70 -6.70
N PRO A 26 17.62 25.03 -5.77
CA PRO A 26 17.08 23.85 -5.09
C PRO A 26 15.73 24.17 -4.45
N LEU A 27 14.79 23.24 -4.53
CA LEU A 27 13.49 23.38 -3.87
C LEU A 27 13.71 23.54 -2.35
N HIS A 28 13.08 24.56 -1.78
CA HIS A 28 13.07 24.79 -0.34
C HIS A 28 12.05 23.82 0.29
N LEU A 29 12.49 22.60 0.59
CA LEU A 29 11.68 21.53 1.19
C LEU A 29 11.77 21.51 2.74
N ASN A 30 12.40 22.53 3.31
CA ASN A 30 12.71 22.61 4.75
C ASN A 30 11.68 23.40 5.54
N ASP A 31 10.73 24.04 4.86
CA ASP A 31 9.66 24.76 5.52
C ASP A 31 8.55 23.76 5.88
N ASP A 32 8.18 23.78 7.16
CA ASP A 32 6.95 23.29 7.76
C ASP A 32 5.90 22.94 6.72
N ASN A 33 5.64 21.64 6.55
CA ASN A 33 4.70 21.17 5.55
C ASN A 33 3.33 21.78 5.88
N PRO A 34 2.77 22.69 5.07
CA PRO A 34 1.53 23.39 5.41
C PRO A 34 0.31 22.46 5.46
N HIS A 35 0.48 21.19 5.08
CA HIS A 35 -0.50 20.12 5.15
C HIS A 35 -0.19 19.07 6.24
N ALA A 36 0.90 19.24 6.97
CA ALA A 36 1.19 18.46 8.17
C ALA A 36 0.25 18.91 9.29
N ASP A 37 -0.06 17.95 10.16
CA ASP A 37 -0.78 18.26 11.38
C ASP A 37 0.17 19.02 12.32
N PRO A 38 -0.19 20.23 12.80
CA PRO A 38 0.68 21.03 13.67
C PRO A 38 1.14 20.27 14.93
N GLU A 39 0.32 19.33 15.42
CA GLU A 39 0.67 18.51 16.58
C GLU A 39 1.80 17.51 16.32
N TRP A 40 2.03 17.15 15.05
CA TRP A 40 3.00 16.13 14.64
C TRP A 40 4.20 16.67 13.87
N GLU A 41 4.14 17.93 13.46
CA GLU A 41 5.21 18.63 12.74
C GLU A 41 6.58 18.47 13.42
N ILE A 42 6.63 18.73 14.73
CA ILE A 42 7.86 18.61 15.51
C ILE A 42 8.39 17.16 15.51
N ALA A 43 7.50 16.16 15.65
CA ALA A 43 7.88 14.75 15.64
C ALA A 43 8.40 14.32 14.24
N TYR A 44 7.78 14.80 13.16
CA TYR A 44 8.24 14.55 11.79
C TYR A 44 9.63 15.16 11.54
N HIS A 45 9.85 16.40 11.97
CA HIS A 45 11.14 17.09 11.84
C HIS A 45 12.25 16.37 12.63
N MET A 46 11.99 16.01 13.90
CA MET A 46 12.98 15.34 14.75
C MET A 46 13.44 13.99 14.19
N LEU A 47 12.54 13.21 13.59
CA LEU A 47 12.86 11.91 13.01
C LEU A 47 13.57 12.03 11.67
N LYS A 48 13.16 12.98 10.83
CA LYS A 48 13.83 13.30 9.56
C LYS A 48 15.30 13.69 9.80
N ASP A 49 15.55 14.52 10.80
CA ASP A 49 16.90 15.00 11.13
C ASP A 49 17.79 13.89 11.73
N GLY A 50 17.20 12.93 12.44
CA GLY A 50 17.90 11.78 13.01
C GLY A 50 18.14 10.61 12.03
N GLY A 51 17.54 10.64 10.83
CA GLY A 51 17.58 9.53 9.87
C GLY A 51 16.73 8.32 10.27
N TYR A 52 15.79 8.48 11.22
CA TYR A 52 14.93 7.40 11.72
C TYR A 52 13.53 7.48 11.10
N SER A 53 12.85 6.34 10.98
CA SER A 53 11.45 6.28 10.58
C SER A 53 10.52 6.23 11.80
N LEU A 54 9.30 6.70 11.65
CA LEU A 54 8.29 6.61 12.71
C LEU A 54 7.95 5.14 13.02
N PRO A 55 7.74 4.75 14.29
CA PRO A 55 7.44 3.36 14.67
C PRO A 55 6.26 2.74 13.91
N TRP A 56 5.23 3.54 13.62
CA TRP A 56 4.06 3.10 12.89
C TRP A 56 4.37 2.85 11.39
N ILE A 57 5.35 3.53 10.79
CA ILE A 57 5.80 3.26 9.42
C ILE A 57 6.42 1.86 9.33
N GLU A 58 7.25 1.48 10.30
CA GLU A 58 7.86 0.15 10.35
C GLU A 58 6.82 -0.94 10.60
N THR A 59 5.87 -0.67 11.50
CA THR A 59 4.73 -1.56 11.79
C THR A 59 3.92 -1.82 10.53
N MET A 60 3.61 -0.77 9.76
CA MET A 60 2.89 -0.87 8.50
C MET A 60 3.69 -1.66 7.45
N ARG A 61 5.00 -1.42 7.34
CA ARG A 61 5.89 -2.19 6.46
C ARG A 61 5.87 -3.69 6.79
N ALA A 62 5.89 -4.03 8.08
CA ALA A 62 5.82 -5.42 8.53
C ALA A 62 4.45 -6.06 8.21
N ILE A 63 3.34 -5.34 8.42
CA ILE A 63 2.00 -5.81 8.07
C ILE A 63 1.91 -6.11 6.56
N GLU A 64 2.41 -5.21 5.71
CA GLU A 64 2.40 -5.43 4.26
C GLU A 64 3.28 -6.59 3.82
N HIS A 65 4.45 -6.74 4.43
CA HIS A 65 5.33 -7.87 4.15
C HIS A 65 4.66 -9.22 4.46
N ASP A 66 4.06 -9.33 5.65
CA ASP A 66 3.40 -10.55 6.11
C ASP A 66 2.15 -10.86 5.27
N PHE A 67 1.41 -9.81 4.87
CA PHE A 67 0.27 -9.95 3.98
C PHE A 67 0.68 -10.46 2.60
N GLU A 68 1.73 -9.89 2.00
CA GLU A 68 2.22 -10.34 0.69
C GLU A 68 2.78 -11.76 0.76
N SER A 69 3.42 -12.15 1.86
CA SER A 69 3.85 -13.53 2.11
C SER A 69 2.65 -14.49 2.16
N ALA A 70 1.61 -14.14 2.92
CA ALA A 70 0.37 -14.94 2.98
C ALA A 70 -0.32 -15.06 1.61
N ARG A 71 -0.32 -13.98 0.81
CA ARG A 71 -0.87 -13.98 -0.55
C ARG A 71 -0.05 -14.87 -1.49
N LYS A 72 1.28 -14.85 -1.39
CA LYS A 72 2.16 -15.73 -2.20
C LYS A 72 1.90 -17.20 -1.92
N ASP A 73 1.79 -17.58 -0.65
CA ASP A 73 1.47 -18.97 -0.27
C ASP A 73 0.13 -19.42 -0.87
N LEU A 74 -0.88 -18.54 -0.84
CA LEU A 74 -2.18 -18.81 -1.44
C LEU A 74 -2.10 -18.96 -2.98
N LYS A 75 -1.32 -18.11 -3.66
CA LYS A 75 -1.09 -18.20 -5.12
C LYS A 75 -0.41 -19.52 -5.51
N LEU A 76 0.60 -19.95 -4.76
CA LEU A 76 1.29 -21.22 -5.02
C LEU A 76 0.33 -22.41 -4.94
N ALA A 77 -0.51 -22.44 -3.89
CA ALA A 77 -1.51 -23.49 -3.74
C ALA A 77 -2.56 -23.46 -4.87
N TRP A 78 -2.93 -22.27 -5.34
CA TRP A 78 -3.83 -22.11 -6.49
C TRP A 78 -3.21 -22.66 -7.79
N GLY A 79 -1.96 -22.32 -8.08
CA GLY A 79 -1.25 -22.81 -9.27
C GLY A 79 -1.10 -24.33 -9.29
N TRP A 80 -0.80 -24.96 -8.15
CA TRP A 80 -0.78 -26.42 -8.02
C TRP A 80 -2.15 -27.05 -8.30
N ARG A 81 -3.23 -26.42 -7.83
CA ARG A 81 -4.60 -26.87 -8.11
C ARG A 81 -4.91 -26.78 -9.60
N GLN A 82 -4.60 -25.67 -10.27
CA GLN A 82 -4.82 -25.54 -11.72
C GLN A 82 -4.02 -26.55 -12.53
N ALA A 83 -2.75 -26.78 -12.19
CA ALA A 83 -1.93 -27.79 -12.84
C ALA A 83 -2.53 -29.19 -12.68
N SER A 84 -3.03 -29.55 -11.50
CA SER A 84 -3.68 -30.86 -11.29
C SER A 84 -4.92 -31.09 -12.15
N ILE A 85 -5.71 -30.03 -12.40
CA ILE A 85 -6.91 -30.10 -13.25
C ILE A 85 -6.53 -30.40 -14.70
N SER A 86 -5.42 -29.85 -15.20
CA SER A 86 -4.95 -30.08 -16.58
C SER A 86 -4.46 -31.51 -16.85
N VAL A 87 -4.03 -32.24 -15.82
CA VAL A 87 -3.44 -33.59 -15.96
C VAL A 87 -4.48 -34.71 -15.85
N SER A 88 -5.76 -34.39 -15.62
CA SER A 88 -6.87 -35.36 -15.45
C SER A 88 -6.69 -36.41 -14.34
N GLU A 89 -5.68 -36.25 -13.49
CA GLU A 89 -5.63 -36.93 -12.20
C GLU A 89 -5.98 -35.92 -11.11
N PRO A 90 -7.17 -36.04 -10.48
CA PRO A 90 -7.45 -35.32 -9.26
C PRO A 90 -6.62 -35.96 -8.17
N GLY A 91 -5.35 -35.54 -8.06
CA GLY A 91 -4.54 -35.86 -6.90
C GLY A 91 -5.30 -35.32 -5.68
N ALA A 92 -5.89 -36.20 -4.87
CA ALA A 92 -6.60 -35.82 -3.64
C ALA A 92 -5.75 -34.89 -2.76
N PHE A 93 -4.43 -35.00 -2.90
CA PHE A 93 -3.42 -34.10 -2.36
C PHE A 93 -3.59 -32.62 -2.77
N ALA A 94 -3.77 -32.31 -4.06
CA ALA A 94 -3.88 -30.92 -4.54
C ALA A 94 -5.17 -30.22 -4.05
N HIS A 95 -6.27 -30.98 -3.91
CA HIS A 95 -7.50 -30.45 -3.32
C HIS A 95 -7.33 -30.14 -1.83
N GLY A 96 -6.77 -31.09 -1.06
CA GLY A 96 -6.52 -30.89 0.37
C GLY A 96 -5.52 -29.76 0.66
N GLU A 97 -4.48 -29.60 -0.16
CA GLU A 97 -3.53 -28.50 -0.02
C GLU A 97 -4.17 -27.12 -0.27
N TRP A 98 -5.10 -27.01 -1.22
CA TRP A 98 -5.84 -25.77 -1.44
C TRP A 98 -6.75 -25.42 -0.24
N GLU A 99 -7.50 -26.37 0.29
CA GLU A 99 -8.36 -26.16 1.47
C GLU A 99 -7.54 -25.77 2.71
N ARG A 100 -6.39 -26.43 2.88
CA ARG A 100 -5.43 -26.10 3.94
C ARG A 100 -4.87 -24.68 3.76
N ALA A 101 -4.49 -24.30 2.55
CA ALA A 101 -4.00 -22.95 2.24
C ALA A 101 -5.08 -21.90 2.52
N LEU A 102 -6.34 -22.16 2.16
CA LEU A 102 -7.46 -21.25 2.47
C LEU A 102 -7.66 -21.07 3.98
N THR A 103 -7.56 -22.15 4.76
CA THR A 103 -7.69 -22.12 6.22
C THR A 103 -6.54 -21.32 6.85
N LEU A 104 -5.30 -21.62 6.46
CA LEU A 104 -4.11 -20.91 6.93
C LEU A 104 -4.15 -19.42 6.55
N PHE A 105 -4.59 -19.11 5.32
CA PHE A 105 -4.73 -17.74 4.86
C PHE A 105 -5.76 -16.98 5.69
N LYS A 106 -6.91 -17.59 5.99
CA LYS A 106 -7.95 -17.00 6.84
C LYS A 106 -7.44 -16.66 8.24
N ASP A 107 -6.71 -17.56 8.87
CA ASP A 107 -6.14 -17.36 10.21
C ASP A 107 -5.07 -16.25 10.22
N ARG A 108 -4.21 -16.23 9.19
CA ARG A 108 -3.23 -15.15 9.01
C ARG A 108 -3.93 -13.81 8.78
N LEU A 109 -4.98 -13.77 7.98
CA LEU A 109 -5.75 -12.55 7.71
C LEU A 109 -6.42 -12.03 8.98
N ALA A 110 -6.97 -12.91 9.82
CA ALA A 110 -7.54 -12.53 11.11
C ALA A 110 -6.49 -11.89 12.03
N THR A 111 -5.28 -12.46 12.08
CA THR A 111 -4.15 -11.93 12.84
C THR A 111 -3.70 -10.56 12.29
N LEU A 112 -3.59 -10.42 10.98
CA LEU A 112 -3.25 -9.15 10.32
C LEU A 112 -4.32 -8.09 10.56
N ASN A 113 -5.59 -8.44 10.48
CA ASN A 113 -6.71 -7.53 10.73
C ASN A 113 -6.73 -7.03 12.18
N LYS A 114 -6.30 -7.84 13.15
CA LYS A 114 -6.10 -7.36 14.52
C LYS A 114 -5.00 -6.30 14.57
N ARG A 115 -3.83 -6.59 13.99
CA ARG A 115 -2.69 -5.65 13.94
C ARG A 115 -3.04 -4.35 13.21
N ILE A 116 -3.81 -4.41 12.13
CA ILE A 116 -4.29 -3.23 11.40
C ILE A 116 -5.18 -2.36 12.30
N ARG A 117 -6.06 -2.97 13.11
CA ARG A 117 -6.89 -2.21 14.04
C ARG A 117 -6.05 -1.53 15.11
N ASP A 118 -5.09 -2.24 15.69
CA ASP A 118 -4.18 -1.68 16.70
C ASP A 118 -3.37 -0.52 16.09
N TYR A 119 -2.77 -0.71 14.93
CA TYR A 119 -2.08 0.32 14.15
C TYR A 119 -2.98 1.54 13.86
N ASN A 120 -4.24 1.33 13.47
CA ASN A 120 -5.17 2.41 13.16
C ASN A 120 -5.51 3.30 14.37
N LEU A 121 -5.36 2.76 15.59
CA LEU A 121 -5.52 3.50 16.84
C LEU A 121 -4.24 4.25 17.24
N GLU A 122 -3.08 3.81 16.77
CA GLU A 122 -1.78 4.43 17.06
C GLU A 122 -1.44 5.57 16.10
N VAL A 123 -1.96 5.53 14.86
CA VAL A 123 -1.63 6.55 13.87
C VAL A 123 -2.28 7.90 14.20
N PRO A 124 -1.57 9.00 13.94
CA PRO A 124 -2.01 10.34 14.33
C PRO A 124 -3.16 10.90 13.52
N ASN A 125 -3.36 10.39 12.31
CA ASN A 125 -4.33 10.93 11.36
C ASN A 125 -4.97 9.81 10.56
N ALA A 126 -6.28 9.93 10.30
CA ALA A 126 -7.05 8.98 9.51
C ALA A 126 -6.45 8.71 8.11
N ARG A 127 -5.73 9.67 7.53
CA ARG A 127 -5.03 9.49 6.24
C ARG A 127 -3.98 8.37 6.25
N PHE A 128 -3.45 8.02 7.43
CA PHE A 128 -2.47 6.94 7.61
C PHE A 128 -3.11 5.61 8.02
N GLN A 129 -4.42 5.58 8.28
CA GLN A 129 -5.13 4.36 8.61
C GLN A 129 -5.22 3.43 7.40
N ARG A 130 -5.30 2.14 7.70
CA ARG A 130 -5.44 1.06 6.73
C ARG A 130 -6.80 0.40 6.85
N PRO A 131 -7.56 0.24 5.74
CA PRO A 131 -8.73 -0.62 5.74
C PRO A 131 -8.36 -2.06 6.08
N VAL A 132 -9.25 -2.75 6.80
CA VAL A 132 -9.12 -4.19 7.06
C VAL A 132 -9.12 -4.99 5.76
N LEU A 133 -8.40 -6.09 5.77
CA LEU A 133 -8.28 -7.02 4.66
C LEU A 133 -9.54 -7.88 4.57
N ASP A 134 -10.15 -7.91 3.39
CA ASP A 134 -11.30 -8.75 3.08
C ASP A 134 -10.84 -10.12 2.55
N TYR A 135 -11.23 -11.18 3.25
CA TYR A 135 -10.84 -12.54 2.89
C TYR A 135 -11.40 -12.95 1.53
N GLU A 136 -12.69 -12.74 1.29
CA GLU A 136 -13.36 -13.21 0.08
C GLU A 136 -12.82 -12.49 -1.15
N GLY A 137 -12.72 -11.15 -1.07
CA GLY A 137 -12.15 -10.34 -2.14
C GLY A 137 -10.71 -10.69 -2.47
N GLU A 138 -9.87 -11.06 -1.51
CA GLU A 138 -8.48 -11.46 -1.77
C GLU A 138 -8.39 -12.85 -2.41
N VAL A 139 -9.22 -13.80 -1.99
CA VAL A 139 -9.28 -15.14 -2.60
C VAL A 139 -9.75 -15.04 -4.06
N GLU A 140 -10.76 -14.22 -4.35
CA GLU A 140 -11.25 -14.00 -5.71
C GLU A 140 -10.19 -13.33 -6.61
N LYS A 141 -9.43 -12.35 -6.09
CA LYS A 141 -8.31 -11.75 -6.82
C LYS A 141 -7.24 -12.78 -7.20
N VAL A 142 -6.90 -13.71 -6.30
CA VAL A 142 -5.92 -14.76 -6.58
C VAL A 142 -6.40 -15.69 -7.70
N LYS A 143 -7.67 -16.09 -7.66
CA LYS A 143 -8.27 -16.93 -8.73
C LYS A 143 -8.32 -16.20 -10.08
N ALA A 144 -8.63 -14.91 -10.07
CA ALA A 144 -8.80 -14.10 -11.28
C ALA A 144 -7.47 -13.70 -11.95
N GLN A 145 -6.37 -13.58 -11.19
CA GLN A 145 -5.06 -13.18 -11.72
C GLN A 145 -4.35 -14.27 -12.54
N GLU A 146 -4.79 -15.53 -12.44
CA GLU A 146 -4.19 -16.68 -13.15
C GLU A 146 -5.22 -17.44 -14.03
N SER A 147 -6.32 -16.78 -14.43
CA SER A 147 -7.28 -17.28 -15.42
C SER A 147 -7.04 -16.69 -16.80
#